data_AF-A0A7V9D1U6-F1
#
_entry.id   AF-A0A7V9D1U6-F1
#
_cell.length_a   1.000
_cell.length_b   1.000
_cell.length_c   1.000
_cell.angle_alpha   90.00
_cell.angle_beta   90.00
_cell.angle_gamma   90.00
#
_symmetry.space_group_name_H-M   'P 1'
#
loop_
_entity.id
_entity.type
_entity.pdbx_description
1 polymer ?
#
loop_
_entity_poly.entity_id
_entity_poly.type
_entity_poly.pdbx_seq_one_letter_code
_entity_poly.pdbx_strand_id
1 'polypeptide(L)'
;MMRRVRILPLYFLWALFALYPNPAMLGRSVPQGWDPSVDPVAVAAWAAELPDDPAYIERQVLDHYVPYSVPWQSYGVPWYYPTTREVVARGQGDCQARALVLASILERKGLPYRLEASFDHIWVWYPKKAPSAMENQSIALLTNDGAGSEFQVPDQWDWRESWRIEREYFWDAMPLDRKLLLFGGLLLIRLRRPVSHRLRRLVPVLTLR
;
A
#
# COMPACT_ATOMS: atom_id res chain seq x y z
N MET A 1 20.92 -20.02 -23.21
CA MET A 1 20.60 -19.26 -21.98
C MET A 1 20.15 -17.80 -22.23
N MET A 2 20.82 -17.03 -23.11
CA MET A 2 20.54 -15.60 -23.37
C MET A 2 19.11 -15.22 -23.82
N ARG A 3 18.31 -16.14 -24.39
CA ARG A 3 16.96 -15.86 -24.89
C ARG A 3 15.87 -15.77 -23.81
N ARG A 4 16.07 -16.37 -22.64
CA ARG A 4 15.12 -16.30 -21.51
C ARG A 4 15.25 -14.98 -20.74
N VAL A 5 16.46 -14.43 -20.66
CA VAL A 5 16.74 -13.16 -19.97
C VAL A 5 16.05 -11.97 -20.66
N ARG A 6 15.90 -11.99 -21.99
CA ARG A 6 15.29 -10.88 -22.76
C ARG A 6 13.77 -10.74 -22.66
N ILE A 7 13.05 -11.70 -22.06
CA ILE A 7 11.58 -11.62 -21.90
C ILE A 7 11.15 -11.18 -20.50
N LEU A 8 12.04 -11.30 -19.50
CA LEU A 8 11.78 -10.88 -18.13
C LEU A 8 11.37 -9.39 -18.02
N PRO A 9 12.03 -8.45 -18.73
CA PRO A 9 11.59 -7.05 -18.70
C PRO A 9 10.17 -6.87 -19.22
N LEU A 10 9.75 -7.64 -20.22
CA LEU A 10 8.40 -7.55 -20.77
C LEU A 10 7.35 -8.08 -19.80
N TYR A 11 7.65 -9.16 -19.07
CA TYR A 11 6.78 -9.65 -18.00
C TYR A 11 6.68 -8.65 -16.85
N PHE A 12 7.81 -8.08 -16.45
CA PHE A 12 7.86 -7.06 -15.41
C PHE A 12 7.06 -5.81 -15.80
N LEU A 13 7.29 -5.27 -17.01
CA LEU A 13 6.55 -4.12 -17.52
C LEU A 13 5.05 -4.40 -17.65
N TRP A 14 4.67 -5.61 -18.06
CA TRP A 14 3.26 -6.00 -18.11
C TRP A 14 2.64 -6.07 -16.72
N ALA A 15 3.33 -6.68 -15.75
CA ALA A 15 2.86 -6.73 -14.38
C ALA A 15 2.72 -5.31 -13.80
N LEU A 16 3.71 -4.45 -14.02
CA LEU A 16 3.66 -3.05 -13.60
C LEU A 16 2.47 -2.31 -14.23
N PHE A 17 2.24 -2.47 -15.53
CA PHE A 17 1.09 -1.87 -16.21
C PHE A 17 -0.26 -2.38 -15.68
N ALA A 18 -0.38 -3.69 -15.45
CA ALA A 18 -1.62 -4.31 -14.98
C ALA A 18 -1.95 -3.89 -13.54
N LEU A 19 -0.93 -3.79 -12.68
CA LEU A 19 -1.04 -3.44 -11.27
C LEU A 19 -1.09 -1.92 -11.03
N TYR A 20 -0.39 -1.14 -11.85
CA TYR A 20 -0.29 0.32 -11.78
C TYR A 20 -0.56 0.93 -13.15
N PRO A 21 -1.84 1.09 -13.54
CA PRO A 21 -2.20 1.79 -14.76
C PRO A 21 -1.65 3.22 -14.81
N ASN A 22 -1.50 3.83 -13.64
CA ASN A 22 -0.80 5.09 -13.43
C ASN A 22 0.47 4.86 -12.59
N PRO A 23 1.65 4.69 -13.20
CA PRO A 23 2.90 4.45 -12.47
C PRO A 23 3.33 5.64 -11.59
N ALA A 24 2.79 6.84 -11.82
CA ALA A 24 3.06 7.98 -10.95
C ALA A 24 2.58 7.76 -9.51
N MET A 25 1.57 6.89 -9.30
CA MET A 25 1.12 6.54 -7.96
C MET A 25 2.22 5.84 -7.16
N LEU A 26 2.91 4.87 -7.77
CA LEU A 26 4.04 4.20 -7.13
C LEU A 26 5.17 5.19 -6.83
N GLY A 27 5.47 6.10 -7.75
CA GLY A 27 6.50 7.13 -7.58
C GLY A 27 6.20 8.13 -6.45
N ARG A 28 4.93 8.34 -6.10
CA ARG A 28 4.51 9.16 -4.95
C ARG A 28 4.49 8.37 -3.64
N SER A 29 4.02 7.12 -3.69
CA SER A 29 3.91 6.28 -2.50
C SER A 29 5.27 5.93 -1.90
N VAL A 30 6.30 5.71 -2.71
CA VAL A 30 7.63 5.30 -2.19
C VAL A 30 8.25 6.36 -1.27
N PRO A 31 8.38 7.64 -1.67
CA PRO A 31 8.82 8.69 -0.76
C PRO A 31 7.91 8.83 0.46
N GLN A 32 6.60 8.78 0.27
CA GLN A 32 5.62 8.93 1.34
C GLN A 32 5.69 7.79 2.37
N GLY A 33 6.00 6.58 1.93
CA GLY A 33 6.20 5.44 2.83
C GLY A 33 7.52 5.49 3.61
N TRP A 34 8.51 6.22 3.10
CA TRP A 34 9.77 6.45 3.80
C TRP A 34 9.68 7.60 4.81
N ASP A 35 9.01 8.69 4.41
CA ASP A 35 8.81 9.90 5.22
C ASP A 35 7.32 10.30 5.20
N PRO A 36 6.49 9.66 6.04
CA PRO A 36 5.06 9.90 6.06
C PRO A 36 4.73 11.34 6.43
N SER A 37 4.10 12.06 5.50
CA SER A 37 3.71 13.46 5.74
C SER A 37 2.46 13.55 6.61
N VAL A 38 2.68 13.77 7.90
CA VAL A 38 1.67 14.21 8.85
C VAL A 38 1.27 15.65 8.50
N ASP A 39 -0.04 15.97 8.48
CA ASP A 39 -0.56 17.29 8.11
C ASP A 39 -1.64 17.73 9.11
N PRO A 40 -1.27 18.44 10.19
CA PRO A 40 -2.21 18.90 11.20
C PRO A 40 -3.20 19.94 10.68
N VAL A 41 -2.89 20.61 9.55
CA VAL A 41 -3.80 21.59 8.92
C VAL A 41 -4.95 20.88 8.23
N ALA A 42 -4.68 19.75 7.55
CA ALA A 42 -5.70 18.99 6.82
C ALA A 42 -6.83 18.46 7.72
N VAL A 43 -6.52 18.15 8.98
CA VAL A 43 -7.46 17.57 9.96
C VAL A 43 -8.00 18.58 10.97
N ALA A 44 -7.76 19.88 10.77
CA ALA A 44 -8.06 20.91 11.76
C ALA A 44 -9.54 20.94 12.18
N ALA A 45 -10.47 20.69 11.26
CA ALA A 45 -11.90 20.62 11.55
C ALA A 45 -12.24 19.44 12.46
N TRP A 46 -11.80 18.23 12.12
CA TRP A 46 -12.01 17.03 12.93
C TRP A 46 -11.36 17.16 14.32
N ALA A 47 -10.15 17.72 14.38
CA ALA A 47 -9.45 17.93 15.65
C ALA A 47 -10.19 18.91 16.59
N ALA A 48 -10.92 19.89 16.05
CA ALA A 48 -11.69 20.85 16.84
C ALA A 48 -12.94 20.23 17.49
N GLU A 49 -13.50 19.19 16.88
CA GLU A 49 -14.71 18.49 17.37
C GLU A 49 -14.41 17.44 18.43
N LEU A 50 -13.16 17.00 18.54
CA LEU A 50 -12.74 15.89 19.39
C LEU A 50 -12.19 16.36 20.75
N PRO A 51 -12.41 15.59 21.83
CA PRO A 51 -11.75 15.83 23.11
C PRO A 51 -10.25 15.49 23.03
N ASP A 52 -9.47 15.95 24.02
CA ASP A 52 -8.04 15.63 24.16
C ASP A 52 -7.81 14.26 24.82
N ASP A 53 -8.45 13.22 24.29
CA ASP A 53 -8.27 11.82 24.69
C ASP A 53 -7.79 11.01 23.47
N PRO A 54 -6.49 10.66 23.39
CA PRO A 54 -5.93 9.90 22.27
C PRO A 54 -6.67 8.59 21.97
N ALA A 55 -7.12 7.87 23.00
CA ALA A 55 -7.82 6.60 22.80
C ALA A 55 -9.23 6.82 22.23
N TYR A 56 -9.90 7.90 22.63
CA TYR A 56 -11.17 8.29 22.01
C TYR A 56 -10.96 8.75 20.57
N ILE A 57 -9.96 9.59 20.31
CA ILE A 57 -9.61 10.07 18.96
C ILE A 57 -9.34 8.88 18.04
N GLU A 58 -8.51 7.92 18.46
CA GLU A 58 -8.21 6.71 17.69
C GLU A 58 -9.50 5.98 17.30
N ARG A 59 -10.40 5.72 18.25
CA ARG A 59 -11.70 5.09 17.94
C ARG A 59 -12.50 5.89 16.91
N GLN A 60 -12.55 7.21 17.03
CA GLN A 60 -13.27 8.05 16.05
C GLN A 60 -12.64 7.98 14.66
N VAL A 61 -11.30 7.94 14.56
CA VAL A 61 -10.59 7.75 13.28
C VAL A 61 -10.93 6.39 12.67
N LEU A 62 -10.89 5.32 13.46
CA LEU A 62 -11.13 3.96 12.97
C LEU A 62 -12.60 3.72 12.61
N ASP A 63 -13.55 4.22 13.40
CA ASP A 63 -14.96 3.86 13.28
C ASP A 63 -15.76 4.83 12.39
N HIS A 64 -15.33 6.10 12.31
CA HIS A 64 -16.15 7.15 11.70
C HIS A 64 -15.44 7.97 10.62
N TYR A 65 -14.24 8.50 10.87
CA TYR A 65 -13.59 9.39 9.91
C TYR A 65 -12.89 8.67 8.76
N VAL A 66 -12.31 7.50 9.05
CA VAL A 66 -11.56 6.71 8.06
C VAL A 66 -11.97 5.23 8.15
N PRO A 67 -13.19 4.88 7.69
CA PRO A 67 -13.57 3.49 7.45
C PRO A 67 -12.51 2.73 6.64
N TYR A 68 -12.32 1.46 7.00
CA TYR A 68 -11.24 0.65 6.44
C TYR A 68 -11.49 0.34 4.97
N SER A 69 -10.53 0.66 4.10
CA SER A 69 -10.59 0.33 2.68
C SER A 69 -9.19 0.18 2.11
N VAL A 70 -8.88 -1.02 1.60
CA VAL A 70 -7.57 -1.34 1.04
C VAL A 70 -7.31 -0.58 -0.27
N PRO A 71 -6.05 -0.41 -0.72
CA PRO A 71 -5.72 0.36 -1.91
C PRO A 71 -6.38 -0.13 -3.20
N TRP A 72 -6.73 -1.41 -3.30
CA TRP A 72 -7.52 -1.89 -4.44
C TRP A 72 -8.89 -1.22 -4.54
N GLN A 73 -9.54 -0.99 -3.40
CA GLN A 73 -10.87 -0.37 -3.30
C GLN A 73 -10.77 1.17 -3.36
N SER A 74 -9.75 1.74 -2.71
CA SER A 74 -9.56 3.20 -2.64
C SER A 74 -8.86 3.77 -3.88
N TYR A 75 -7.94 3.05 -4.51
CA TYR A 75 -7.04 3.60 -5.50
C TYR A 75 -6.90 2.75 -6.76
N GLY A 76 -7.46 1.53 -6.76
CA GLY A 76 -7.41 0.62 -7.90
C GLY A 76 -6.01 0.05 -8.18
N VAL A 77 -5.12 0.09 -7.19
CA VAL A 77 -3.72 -0.36 -7.24
C VAL A 77 -3.42 -1.24 -6.01
N PRO A 78 -2.41 -2.12 -6.05
CA PRO A 78 -2.13 -3.01 -4.91
C PRO A 78 -1.65 -2.25 -3.67
N TRP A 79 -0.90 -1.17 -3.86
CA TRP A 79 -0.36 -0.37 -2.76
C TRP A 79 -0.34 1.11 -3.15
N TYR A 80 -0.79 1.96 -2.24
CA TYR A 80 -0.69 3.40 -2.37
C TYR A 80 -0.57 4.02 -0.99
N TYR A 81 0.47 4.82 -0.77
CA TYR A 81 0.66 5.53 0.49
C TYR A 81 0.15 6.96 0.28
N PRO A 82 -1.05 7.30 0.78
CA PRO A 82 -1.68 8.58 0.51
C PRO A 82 -1.08 9.71 1.37
N THR A 83 -1.40 10.94 1.01
CA THR A 83 -1.24 12.11 1.88
C THR A 83 -2.44 12.23 2.83
N THR A 84 -2.27 12.86 4.00
CA THR A 84 -3.40 13.12 4.92
C THR A 84 -4.55 13.86 4.23
N ARG A 85 -4.27 14.81 3.33
CA ARG A 85 -5.30 15.52 2.55
C ARG A 85 -6.10 14.61 1.64
N GLU A 86 -5.44 13.67 0.96
CA GLU A 86 -6.13 12.67 0.12
C GLU A 86 -7.03 11.78 0.99
N VAL A 87 -6.56 11.37 2.18
CA VAL A 87 -7.37 10.57 3.10
C VAL A 87 -8.58 11.35 3.60
N VAL A 88 -8.41 12.60 4.04
CA VAL A 88 -9.51 13.46 4.49
C VAL A 88 -10.54 13.67 3.38
N ALA A 89 -10.08 13.97 2.16
CA ALA A 89 -10.97 14.17 1.01
C ALA A 89 -11.72 12.89 0.61
N ARG A 90 -11.10 11.73 0.80
CA ARG A 90 -11.69 10.44 0.43
C ARG A 90 -12.57 9.83 1.52
N GLY A 91 -12.29 10.16 2.79
CA GLY A 91 -13.03 9.67 3.95
C GLY A 91 -12.97 8.15 4.14
N GLN A 92 -11.88 7.50 3.70
CA GLN A 92 -11.63 6.07 3.88
C GLN A 92 -10.17 5.74 3.58
N GLY A 93 -9.69 4.62 4.10
CA GLY A 93 -8.34 4.15 3.83
C GLY A 93 -7.92 2.98 4.71
N ASP A 94 -6.72 2.49 4.48
CA ASP A 94 -6.15 1.35 5.21
C ASP A 94 -5.38 1.80 6.46
N CYS A 95 -4.49 0.94 6.98
CA CYS A 95 -3.67 1.23 8.15
C CYS A 95 -2.81 2.50 7.98
N GLN A 96 -2.20 2.71 6.81
CA GLN A 96 -1.37 3.89 6.52
C GLN A 96 -2.21 5.16 6.58
N ALA A 97 -3.37 5.14 5.92
CA ALA A 97 -4.28 6.27 5.90
C ALA A 97 -4.80 6.64 7.31
N ARG A 98 -5.18 5.64 8.10
CA ARG A 98 -5.64 5.81 9.48
C ARG A 98 -4.53 6.34 10.38
N ALA A 99 -3.32 5.79 10.27
CA ALA A 99 -2.17 6.24 11.05
C ALA A 99 -1.83 7.71 10.76
N LEU A 100 -1.82 8.12 9.48
CA LEU A 100 -1.57 9.51 9.09
C LEU A 100 -2.61 10.48 9.68
N VAL A 101 -3.90 10.14 9.59
CA VAL A 101 -4.98 10.98 10.12
C VAL A 101 -4.90 11.08 11.64
N LEU A 102 -4.71 9.95 12.33
CA LEU A 102 -4.57 9.91 13.78
C LEU A 102 -3.37 10.74 14.25
N ALA A 103 -2.19 10.50 13.68
CA ALA A 103 -0.97 11.28 13.95
C ALA A 103 -1.21 12.78 13.73
N SER A 104 -1.87 13.15 12.63
CA SER A 104 -2.14 14.56 12.30
C SER A 104 -3.07 15.22 13.33
N ILE A 105 -4.06 14.49 13.85
CA ILE A 105 -4.97 15.01 14.88
C ILE A 105 -4.24 15.18 16.20
N LEU A 106 -3.45 14.18 16.61
CA LEU A 106 -2.66 14.25 17.84
C LEU A 106 -1.65 15.40 17.79
N GLU A 107 -0.94 15.54 16.66
CA GLU A 107 -0.03 16.66 16.42
C GLU A 107 -0.74 18.01 16.51
N ARG A 108 -1.91 18.14 15.86
CA ARG A 108 -2.70 19.38 15.89
C ARG A 108 -3.11 19.78 17.31
N LYS A 109 -3.37 18.79 18.16
CA LYS A 109 -3.74 18.94 19.56
C LYS A 109 -2.55 19.05 20.51
N GLY A 110 -1.32 18.93 20.01
CA GLY A 110 -0.10 18.92 20.84
C GLY A 110 0.00 17.70 21.76
N LEU A 111 -0.65 16.59 21.38
CA LEU A 111 -0.61 15.33 22.12
C LEU A 111 0.60 14.50 21.65
N PRO A 112 1.34 13.87 22.58
CA PRO A 112 2.51 13.08 22.23
C PRO A 112 2.12 11.82 21.44
N TYR A 113 2.84 11.57 20.35
CA TYR A 113 2.65 10.40 19.51
C TYR A 113 3.98 9.94 18.91
N ARG A 114 4.00 8.71 18.40
CA ARG A 114 5.03 8.19 17.50
C ARG A 114 4.38 7.33 16.44
N LEU A 115 4.95 7.29 15.24
CA LEU A 115 4.59 6.32 14.22
C LEU A 115 5.41 5.06 14.44
N GLU A 116 4.75 3.91 14.45
CA GLU A 116 5.38 2.59 14.58
C GLU A 116 4.94 1.74 13.39
N ALA A 117 5.85 0.93 12.84
CA ALA A 117 5.54 0.04 11.72
C ALA A 117 6.19 -1.33 11.88
N SER A 118 5.49 -2.37 11.43
CA SER A 118 5.96 -3.74 11.22
C SER A 118 6.12 -4.01 9.72
N PHE A 119 6.36 -5.26 9.30
CA PHE A 119 6.41 -5.60 7.87
C PHE A 119 5.06 -5.43 7.16
N ASP A 120 3.95 -5.62 7.88
CA ASP A 120 2.59 -5.74 7.35
C ASP A 120 1.60 -4.70 7.91
N HIS A 121 2.02 -3.86 8.86
CA HIS A 121 1.15 -2.89 9.53
C HIS A 121 1.89 -1.60 9.92
N ILE A 122 1.14 -0.51 10.03
CA ILE A 122 1.61 0.77 10.59
C ILE A 122 0.54 1.31 11.53
N TRP A 123 0.96 1.85 12.66
CA TRP A 123 0.07 2.39 13.68
C TRP A 123 0.68 3.61 14.37
N VAL A 124 -0.13 4.25 15.20
CA VAL A 124 0.29 5.37 16.05
C VAL A 124 0.39 4.89 17.48
N TRP A 125 1.55 5.08 18.09
CA TRP A 125 1.74 4.95 19.53
C TRP A 125 1.43 6.28 20.23
N TYR A 126 0.84 6.19 21.43
CA TYR A 126 0.65 7.31 22.35
C TYR A 126 0.63 6.80 23.79
N PRO A 127 0.80 7.66 24.82
CA PRO A 127 0.82 7.23 26.21
C PRO A 127 -0.45 6.46 26.61
N LYS A 128 -0.25 5.32 27.28
CA LYS A 128 -1.31 4.41 27.72
C LYS A 128 -2.07 3.70 26.58
N LYS A 129 -1.56 3.69 25.35
CA LYS A 129 -2.10 2.83 24.30
C LYS A 129 -2.05 1.37 24.74
N ALA A 130 -3.20 0.69 24.66
CA ALA A 130 -3.28 -0.73 24.98
C ALA A 130 -2.63 -1.55 23.85
N PRO A 131 -1.72 -2.48 24.14
CA PRO A 131 -1.12 -3.31 23.10
C PRO A 131 -2.17 -4.26 22.51
N SER A 132 -2.04 -4.52 21.22
CA SER A 132 -2.84 -5.52 20.50
C SER A 132 -1.93 -6.52 19.76
N ALA A 133 -2.53 -7.56 19.18
CA ALA A 133 -1.78 -8.53 18.39
C ALA A 133 -1.05 -7.89 17.19
N MET A 134 -1.63 -6.84 16.59
CA MET A 134 -1.06 -6.13 15.43
C MET A 134 -0.36 -4.82 15.81
N GLU A 135 -0.53 -4.33 17.03
CA GLU A 135 0.01 -3.04 17.47
C GLU A 135 0.69 -3.23 18.83
N ASN A 136 1.93 -3.70 18.79
CA ASN A 136 2.74 -3.90 19.97
C ASN A 136 4.22 -3.65 19.66
N GLN A 137 4.98 -3.30 20.70
CA GLN A 137 6.37 -2.94 20.55
C GLN A 137 7.27 -4.12 20.14
N SER A 138 6.88 -5.37 20.45
CA SER A 138 7.68 -6.56 20.12
C SER A 138 7.70 -6.93 18.63
N ILE A 139 6.78 -6.37 17.84
CA ILE A 139 6.74 -6.56 16.38
C ILE A 139 7.13 -5.30 15.59
N ALA A 140 7.39 -4.18 16.28
CA ALA A 140 7.80 -2.94 15.64
C ALA A 140 9.21 -3.09 15.03
N LEU A 141 9.34 -2.63 13.79
CA LEU A 141 10.56 -2.55 13.01
C LEU A 141 11.06 -1.13 12.86
N LEU A 142 10.13 -0.19 12.73
CA LEU A 142 10.41 1.21 12.53
C LEU A 142 9.67 2.00 13.59
N THR A 143 10.37 2.92 14.24
CA THR A 143 9.78 3.93 15.11
C THR A 143 10.17 5.31 14.59
N ASN A 144 9.19 6.18 14.37
CA ASN A 144 9.42 7.57 13.96
C ASN A 144 8.73 8.51 14.96
N ASP A 145 9.52 9.38 15.58
CA ASP A 145 9.10 10.34 16.60
C ASP A 145 9.01 11.78 16.07
N GLY A 146 9.05 11.96 14.74
CA GLY A 146 9.08 13.24 14.06
C GLY A 146 10.49 13.82 13.87
N ALA A 147 11.52 13.32 14.58
CA ALA A 147 12.92 13.74 14.40
C ALA A 147 13.72 12.80 13.47
N GLY A 148 13.23 11.58 13.28
CA GLY A 148 13.80 10.60 12.36
C GLY A 148 13.19 9.22 12.55
N SER A 149 13.59 8.27 11.70
CA SER A 149 13.15 6.88 11.80
C SER A 149 14.27 6.02 12.39
N GLU A 150 13.99 5.31 13.47
CA GLU A 150 14.86 4.33 14.10
C GLU A 150 14.44 2.91 13.69
N PHE A 151 15.41 2.09 13.29
CA PHE A 151 15.19 0.70 12.92
C PHE A 151 15.52 -0.23 14.10
N GLN A 152 14.62 -1.18 14.36
CA GLN A 152 14.77 -2.20 15.39
C GLN A 152 14.44 -3.59 14.82
N VAL A 153 15.10 -4.61 15.36
CA VAL A 153 14.81 -6.01 15.02
C VAL A 153 13.66 -6.48 15.90
N PRO A 154 12.61 -7.11 15.35
CA PRO A 154 11.45 -7.51 16.14
C PRO A 154 11.79 -8.75 16.97
N ASP A 155 11.32 -8.79 18.21
CA ASP A 155 11.56 -9.91 19.13
C ASP A 155 10.72 -11.13 18.75
N GLN A 156 9.55 -10.91 18.14
CA GLN A 156 8.60 -11.95 17.78
C GLN A 156 8.05 -11.68 16.39
N TRP A 157 7.84 -12.75 15.61
CA TRP A 157 7.22 -12.64 14.29
C TRP A 157 6.41 -13.88 13.94
N ASP A 158 5.15 -13.69 13.56
CA ASP A 158 4.28 -14.76 13.06
C ASP A 158 4.21 -14.71 11.53
N TRP A 159 5.11 -15.45 10.87
CA TRP A 159 5.17 -15.54 9.40
C TRP A 159 3.87 -16.04 8.77
N ARG A 160 3.10 -16.87 9.48
CA ARG A 160 1.87 -17.45 8.94
C ARG A 160 0.76 -16.40 8.93
N GLU A 161 0.70 -15.60 9.98
CA GLU A 161 -0.25 -14.50 10.06
C GLU A 161 0.09 -13.39 9.08
N SER A 162 1.36 -12.99 8.97
CA SER A 162 1.77 -11.99 7.98
C SER A 162 1.47 -12.43 6.54
N TRP A 163 1.72 -13.70 6.20
CA TRP A 163 1.32 -14.22 4.90
C TRP A 163 -0.19 -14.16 4.68
N ARG A 164 -0.99 -14.45 5.71
CA ARG A 164 -2.45 -14.38 5.64
C ARG A 164 -2.91 -12.94 5.37
N ILE A 165 -2.39 -11.98 6.14
CA ILE A 165 -2.69 -10.55 5.99
C ILE A 165 -2.31 -10.07 4.58
N GLU A 166 -1.09 -10.36 4.14
CA GLU A 166 -0.58 -9.93 2.84
C GLU A 166 -1.35 -10.55 1.67
N ARG A 167 -1.73 -11.82 1.77
CA ARG A 167 -2.60 -12.46 0.77
C ARG A 167 -3.96 -11.80 0.74
N GLU A 168 -4.58 -11.56 1.88
CA GLU A 168 -5.90 -10.94 1.95
C GLU A 168 -5.87 -9.52 1.37
N TYR A 169 -4.85 -8.75 1.73
CA TYR A 169 -4.65 -7.36 1.33
C TYR A 169 -4.31 -7.22 -0.16
N PHE A 170 -3.35 -7.99 -0.67
CA PHE A 170 -2.88 -7.84 -2.05
C PHE A 170 -3.61 -8.71 -3.07
N TRP A 171 -4.02 -9.92 -2.69
CA TRP A 171 -4.53 -10.91 -3.64
C TRP A 171 -6.03 -11.12 -3.52
N ASP A 172 -6.56 -11.36 -2.32
CA ASP A 172 -8.00 -11.65 -2.17
C ASP A 172 -8.83 -10.40 -2.50
N ALA A 173 -8.37 -9.22 -2.08
CA ALA A 173 -9.00 -7.94 -2.42
C ALA A 173 -8.80 -7.48 -3.88
N MET A 174 -7.87 -8.09 -4.63
CA MET A 174 -7.61 -7.70 -6.02
C MET A 174 -8.83 -8.00 -6.91
N PRO A 175 -9.37 -6.99 -7.63
CA PRO A 175 -10.51 -7.16 -8.53
C PRO A 175 -10.26 -8.22 -9.62
N LEU A 176 -11.34 -8.90 -10.04
CA LEU A 176 -11.25 -9.99 -11.01
C LEU A 176 -10.72 -9.52 -12.37
N ASP A 177 -11.15 -8.36 -12.84
CA ASP A 177 -10.67 -7.74 -14.07
C ASP A 177 -9.14 -7.49 -14.02
N ARG A 178 -8.61 -7.07 -12.88
CA ARG A 178 -7.16 -6.93 -12.66
C ARG A 178 -6.45 -8.27 -12.75
N LYS A 179 -7.00 -9.32 -12.12
CA LYS A 179 -6.43 -10.69 -12.20
C LYS A 179 -6.42 -11.16 -13.65
N LEU A 180 -7.53 -11.02 -14.36
CA LEU A 180 -7.65 -11.40 -15.77
C LEU A 180 -6.67 -10.63 -16.65
N LEU A 181 -6.52 -9.31 -16.45
CA LEU A 181 -5.56 -8.49 -17.18
C LEU A 181 -4.11 -8.97 -16.93
N LEU A 182 -3.75 -9.18 -15.67
CA LEU A 182 -2.41 -9.65 -15.30
C LEU A 182 -2.10 -10.99 -15.98
N PHE A 183 -2.87 -12.05 -15.68
CA PHE A 183 -2.57 -13.39 -16.20
C PHE A 183 -2.83 -13.54 -17.68
N GLY A 184 -3.84 -12.87 -18.22
CA GLY A 184 -4.16 -12.87 -19.64
C GLY A 184 -3.00 -12.33 -20.47
N GLY A 185 -2.43 -11.18 -20.10
CA GLY A 185 -1.29 -10.65 -20.85
C GLY A 185 0.01 -11.39 -20.61
N LEU A 186 0.26 -11.93 -19.41
CA LEU A 186 1.41 -12.84 -19.19
C LEU A 186 1.30 -14.07 -20.12
N LEU A 187 0.10 -14.64 -20.27
CA LEU A 187 -0.16 -15.75 -21.19
C LEU A 187 0.08 -15.32 -22.66
N LEU A 188 -0.40 -14.16 -23.08
CA LEU A 188 -0.16 -13.65 -24.44
C LEU A 188 1.34 -13.41 -24.72
N ILE A 189 2.07 -12.83 -23.77
CA ILE A 189 3.52 -12.65 -23.86
C ILE A 189 4.24 -14.00 -24.00
N ARG A 190 3.76 -15.02 -23.29
CA ARG A 190 4.29 -16.39 -23.36
C ARG A 190 3.99 -17.08 -24.69
N LEU A 191 2.81 -16.81 -25.27
CA LEU A 191 2.31 -17.42 -26.52
C LEU A 191 2.67 -16.65 -27.80
N ARG A 192 3.23 -15.45 -27.72
CA ARG A 192 3.60 -14.62 -28.90
C ARG A 192 4.51 -15.31 -29.93
N ARG A 193 5.38 -16.23 -29.49
CA ARG A 193 6.35 -16.93 -30.35
C ARG A 193 5.76 -18.05 -31.21
N PRO A 194 4.99 -19.02 -30.67
CA PRO A 194 4.35 -20.03 -31.52
C PRO A 194 3.38 -19.43 -32.53
N VAL A 195 2.67 -18.35 -32.17
CA VAL A 195 1.72 -17.65 -33.06
C VAL A 195 2.45 -16.95 -34.20
N SER A 196 3.47 -16.14 -33.91
CA SER A 196 4.28 -15.46 -34.96
C SER A 196 5.01 -16.44 -35.88
N HIS A 197 5.45 -17.60 -35.36
CA HIS A 197 6.11 -18.62 -36.17
C HIS A 197 5.13 -19.42 -37.05
N ARG A 198 3.90 -19.68 -36.60
CA ARG A 198 2.84 -20.28 -37.43
C ARG A 198 2.34 -19.30 -38.50
N LEU A 199 2.12 -18.04 -38.16
CA LEU A 199 1.71 -17.01 -39.13
C LEU A 199 2.78 -16.78 -40.21
N ARG A 200 4.07 -16.74 -39.87
CA ARG A 200 5.16 -16.67 -40.86
C ARG A 200 5.28 -17.89 -41.76
N ARG A 201 4.78 -19.07 -41.34
CA ARG A 201 4.72 -20.27 -42.19
C ARG A 201 3.48 -20.31 -43.09
N LEU A 202 2.43 -19.55 -42.75
CA LEU A 202 1.17 -19.49 -43.50
C LEU A 202 1.12 -18.32 -44.49
N VAL A 203 2.00 -17.33 -44.36
CA VAL A 203 2.24 -16.31 -45.39
C VAL A 203 3.33 -16.85 -46.32
N PRO A 204 3.00 -17.30 -47.55
CA PRO A 204 4.04 -17.57 -48.53
C PRO A 204 4.72 -16.24 -48.81
N VAL A 205 6.04 -16.21 -48.71
CA VAL A 205 6.83 -15.10 -49.23
C VAL A 205 6.57 -15.10 -50.75
N LEU A 206 5.69 -14.23 -51.22
CA LEU A 206 5.63 -13.80 -52.62
C LEU A 206 6.89 -12.98 -52.90
N THR A 207 8.04 -13.64 -52.97
CA THR A 207 9.20 -13.12 -53.70
C THR A 207 8.86 -13.25 -55.18
N LEU A 208 8.25 -12.19 -55.71
CA LEU A 208 8.29 -11.89 -57.14
C LEU A 208 9.76 -11.81 -57.57
N ARG A 209 10.05 -12.50 -58.66
CA ARG A 209 11.34 -12.53 -59.37
C ARG A 209 11.73 -11.15 -59.86
#